data_AF-A0A841FCC3-F1
#
_entry.id   AF-A0A841FCC3-F1
#
_cell.length_a   1.000
_cell.length_b   1.000
_cell.length_c   1.000
_cell.angle_alpha   90.00
_cell.angle_beta   90.00
_cell.angle_gamma   90.00
#
_symmetry.space_group_name_H-M   'P 1'
#
loop_
_entity.id
_entity.type
_entity.pdbx_description
1 polymer ?
#
loop_
_entity_poly.entity_id
_entity_poly.type
_entity_poly.pdbx_seq_one_letter_code
_entity_poly.pdbx_strand_id
1 'polypeptide(L)'
;MIRDLEVRLAEILGERLPAPFTGRVEAAPAPGAPGTEPRVVVAAVSAERVVGQLGGDGPRIVAGSSLPRRVLRLACVLTAVVEPADDAGREQQIAGLDALGYALDDPGLLKALDPPPATDPGFQLDRLDLTGLSAPTDPADGPVTATVAALGSFWPTGTTGASGPQVVEIRVRAGLAPVELVLPPDPFTAGGPAGTITLRVGGVGTLRLRETGPATEDFGKLALRLVAAGGKPGAGALSGGTAGAQPGVRLVDLSGGLASVTYTPPADAARDFLVVSLADADGGTSTELGRALLEVR
;
A
#
# COMPACT_ATOMS: atom_id res chain seq x y z
N MET A 1 3.67 -8.52 23.20
CA MET A 1 4.05 -7.47 22.24
C MET A 1 4.38 -6.13 22.91
N ILE A 2 3.42 -5.43 23.55
CA ILE A 2 3.74 -4.16 24.27
C ILE A 2 4.68 -4.42 25.45
N ARG A 3 4.41 -5.49 26.22
CA ARG A 3 5.29 -5.93 27.30
C ARG A 3 6.72 -6.23 26.84
N ASP A 4 6.87 -6.86 25.67
CA ASP A 4 8.18 -7.20 25.11
C ASP A 4 8.97 -5.93 24.77
N LEU A 5 8.29 -4.88 24.30
CA LEU A 5 8.88 -3.56 24.10
C LEU A 5 9.34 -2.92 25.43
N GLU A 6 8.53 -2.96 26.49
CA GLU A 6 8.92 -2.42 27.80
C GLU A 6 10.16 -3.12 28.35
N VAL A 7 10.18 -4.46 28.31
CA VAL A 7 11.31 -5.27 28.78
C VAL A 7 12.56 -4.94 27.99
N ARG A 8 12.47 -4.91 26.66
CA ARG A 8 13.62 -4.62 25.80
C ARG A 8 14.16 -3.20 25.99
N LEU A 9 13.26 -2.23 26.17
CA LEU A 9 13.65 -0.86 26.47
C LEU A 9 14.34 -0.77 27.84
N ALA A 10 13.81 -1.46 28.85
CA ALA A 10 14.42 -1.52 30.17
C ALA A 10 15.84 -2.14 30.12
N GLU A 11 16.03 -3.25 29.40
CA GLU A 11 17.35 -3.86 29.21
C GLU A 11 18.37 -2.87 28.61
N ILE A 12 18.00 -2.22 27.50
CA ILE A 12 18.90 -1.29 26.79
C ILE A 12 19.20 -0.06 27.65
N LEU A 13 18.21 0.49 28.34
CA LEU A 13 18.43 1.60 29.26
C LEU A 13 19.29 1.17 30.46
N GLY A 14 19.11 -0.04 30.98
CA GLY A 14 19.95 -0.60 32.05
C GLY A 14 21.43 -0.67 31.68
N GLU A 15 21.74 -0.95 30.43
CA GLU A 15 23.12 -0.94 29.91
C GLU A 15 23.67 0.47 29.66
N ARG A 16 22.81 1.45 29.36
CA ARG A 16 23.21 2.80 28.94
C ARG A 16 23.22 3.82 30.06
N LEU A 17 22.42 3.65 31.10
CA LEU A 17 22.36 4.60 32.20
C LEU A 17 23.62 4.50 33.08
N PRO A 18 24.18 5.63 33.51
CA PRO A 18 25.31 5.65 34.42
C PRO A 18 24.90 5.26 35.85
N ALA A 19 25.90 5.03 36.71
CA ALA A 19 25.66 4.87 38.13
C ALA A 19 24.90 6.10 38.68
N PRO A 20 23.92 5.92 39.59
CA PRO A 20 23.63 4.69 40.32
C PRO A 20 22.55 3.80 39.70
N PHE A 21 22.07 4.11 38.48
CA PHE A 21 20.96 3.43 37.80
C PHE A 21 21.41 2.31 36.84
N THR A 22 22.72 2.16 36.59
CA THR A 22 23.27 1.07 35.76
C THR A 22 22.75 -0.30 36.21
N GLY A 23 22.15 -1.05 35.28
CA GLY A 23 21.56 -2.36 35.53
C GLY A 23 20.29 -2.35 36.40
N ARG A 24 19.77 -1.18 36.78
CA ARG A 24 18.61 -1.01 37.66
C ARG A 24 17.43 -0.37 36.94
N VAL A 25 17.16 -0.85 35.72
CA VAL A 25 16.01 -0.43 34.93
C VAL A 25 15.12 -1.64 34.71
N GLU A 26 13.84 -1.51 35.07
CA GLU A 26 12.89 -2.60 35.07
C GLU A 26 11.60 -2.21 34.34
N ALA A 27 10.88 -3.21 33.86
CA ALA A 27 9.62 -3.00 33.18
C ALA A 27 8.44 -3.37 34.11
N ALA A 28 7.39 -2.54 34.21
CA ALA A 28 6.26 -2.72 35.14
C ALA A 28 5.44 -4.02 34.88
N PRO A 29 4.86 -4.72 35.88
CA PRO A 29 4.49 -4.25 37.21
C PRO A 29 5.51 -4.80 38.20
N ALA A 30 6.66 -4.16 38.38
CA ALA A 30 7.59 -4.58 39.43
C ALA A 30 6.84 -4.47 40.77
N PRO A 31 6.59 -5.57 41.50
CA PRO A 31 5.99 -5.47 42.81
C PRO A 31 7.07 -4.97 43.77
N GLY A 32 6.90 -3.77 44.32
CA GLY A 32 7.75 -3.32 45.40
C GLY A 32 7.41 -1.92 45.85
N ALA A 33 7.30 -1.74 47.16
CA ALA A 33 7.54 -0.44 47.79
C ALA A 33 8.84 0.19 47.23
N PRO A 34 9.02 1.52 47.33
CA PRO A 34 10.33 2.13 47.09
C PRO A 34 11.41 1.26 47.73
N GLY A 35 12.33 0.80 46.91
CA GLY A 35 13.43 -0.03 47.37
C GLY A 35 14.50 0.86 47.99
N THR A 36 15.36 0.27 48.81
CA THR A 36 16.55 0.94 49.36
C THR A 36 17.54 1.40 48.27
N GLU A 37 17.35 0.97 47.02
CA GLU A 37 18.24 1.24 45.89
C GLU A 37 17.55 2.10 44.81
N PRO A 38 18.29 2.98 44.12
CA PRO A 38 17.73 3.80 43.05
C PRO A 38 17.44 2.95 41.81
N ARG A 39 16.28 3.15 41.18
CA ARG A 39 15.85 2.39 39.99
C ARG A 39 15.04 3.23 39.02
N VAL A 40 14.89 2.74 37.79
CA VAL A 40 13.99 3.33 36.78
C VAL A 40 12.96 2.29 36.37
N VAL A 41 11.69 2.67 36.34
CA VAL A 41 10.58 1.79 35.97
C VAL A 41 9.97 2.23 34.65
N VAL A 42 10.00 1.37 33.64
CA VAL A 42 9.42 1.56 32.31
C VAL A 42 8.05 0.92 32.22
N ALA A 43 7.06 1.66 31.74
CA ALA A 43 5.69 1.17 31.55
C ALA A 43 5.03 1.83 30.34
N ALA A 44 4.23 1.08 29.58
CA ALA A 44 3.31 1.63 28.61
C ALA A 44 2.06 2.14 29.32
N VAL A 45 1.75 3.43 29.15
CA VAL A 45 0.58 4.08 29.76
C VAL A 45 -0.58 4.23 28.79
N SER A 46 -0.31 4.22 27.49
CA SER A 46 -1.33 4.14 26.45
C SER A 46 -0.85 3.37 25.23
N ALA A 47 -1.80 2.78 24.52
CA ALA A 47 -1.56 2.15 23.22
C ALA A 47 -2.81 2.31 22.36
N GLU A 48 -2.67 3.09 21.29
CA GLU A 48 -3.74 3.38 20.36
C GLU A 48 -3.46 2.72 19.02
N ARG A 49 -4.50 2.13 18.43
CA ARG A 49 -4.39 1.55 17.10
C ARG A 49 -4.33 2.66 16.06
N VAL A 50 -3.28 2.65 15.25
CA VAL A 50 -3.19 3.50 14.06
C VAL A 50 -4.01 2.83 12.98
N VAL A 51 -5.14 3.45 12.61
CA VAL A 51 -6.01 2.93 11.56
C VAL A 51 -5.38 3.27 10.20
N GLY A 52 -4.93 2.23 9.49
CA GLY A 52 -4.49 2.37 8.10
C GLY A 52 -5.63 2.82 7.17
N GLN A 53 -5.28 3.25 5.95
CA GLN A 53 -6.27 3.58 4.92
C GLN A 53 -7.14 2.36 4.54
N LEU A 54 -8.21 2.63 3.78
CA LEU A 54 -9.21 1.65 3.34
C LEU A 54 -8.57 0.32 2.91
N GLY A 55 -8.89 -0.78 3.62
CA GLY A 55 -8.27 -2.10 3.43
C GLY A 55 -7.44 -2.59 4.62
N GLY A 56 -7.02 -1.70 5.52
CA GLY A 56 -6.25 -2.03 6.73
C GLY A 56 -4.79 -2.39 6.46
N ASP A 57 -4.00 -2.53 7.53
CA ASP A 57 -2.63 -3.05 7.44
C ASP A 57 -2.70 -4.58 7.19
N GLY A 58 -2.42 -5.00 5.96
CA GLY A 58 -2.37 -6.41 5.58
C GLY A 58 -1.25 -7.19 6.31
N PRO A 59 -1.22 -8.54 6.20
CA PRO A 59 -0.15 -9.34 6.77
C PRO A 59 1.23 -8.91 6.28
N ARG A 60 2.23 -8.90 7.18
CA ARG A 60 3.62 -8.51 6.88
C ARG A 60 4.59 -9.61 7.29
N ILE A 61 5.70 -9.73 6.56
CA ILE A 61 6.85 -10.54 7.00
C ILE A 61 7.53 -9.77 8.13
N VAL A 62 7.81 -10.45 9.24
CA VAL A 62 8.37 -9.87 10.46
C VAL A 62 9.64 -10.61 10.87
N ALA A 63 10.46 -10.00 11.73
CA ALA A 63 11.65 -10.66 12.27
C ALA A 63 11.29 -12.00 12.94
N GLY A 64 12.15 -13.01 12.77
CA GLY A 64 11.91 -14.36 13.30
C GLY A 64 10.87 -15.19 12.53
N SER A 65 10.36 -14.73 11.37
CA SER A 65 9.40 -15.51 10.57
C SER A 65 9.58 -15.32 9.07
N SER A 66 9.58 -16.42 8.31
CA SER A 66 9.54 -16.40 6.83
C SER A 66 8.11 -16.31 6.28
N LEU A 67 7.09 -16.42 7.12
CA LEU A 67 5.68 -16.38 6.73
C LEU A 67 5.04 -15.05 7.15
N PRO A 68 4.13 -14.48 6.33
CA PRO A 68 3.41 -13.28 6.70
C PRO A 68 2.58 -13.47 7.98
N ARG A 69 2.67 -12.52 8.91
CA ARG A 69 1.88 -12.48 10.15
C ARG A 69 0.93 -11.29 10.13
N ARG A 70 -0.21 -11.43 10.82
CA ARG A 70 -1.05 -10.27 11.13
C ARG A 70 -0.30 -9.37 12.11
N VAL A 71 -0.17 -8.10 11.75
CA VAL A 71 0.47 -7.08 12.56
C VAL A 71 -0.54 -6.02 12.97
N LEU A 72 -0.39 -5.50 14.17
CA LEU A 72 -1.11 -4.33 14.65
C LEU A 72 -0.18 -3.13 14.60
N ARG A 73 -0.60 -2.08 13.90
CA ARG A 73 0.10 -0.80 13.96
C ARG A 73 -0.39 -0.02 15.17
N LEU A 74 0.51 0.27 16.10
CA LEU A 74 0.18 0.95 17.36
C LEU A 74 1.04 2.20 17.53
N ALA A 75 0.42 3.24 18.07
CA ALA A 75 1.08 4.37 18.71
C ALA A 75 1.02 4.14 20.22
N CYS A 76 2.16 3.91 20.85
CA CYS A 76 2.29 3.67 22.28
C CYS A 76 2.90 4.90 22.95
N VAL A 77 2.42 5.22 24.14
CA VAL A 77 3.10 6.16 25.05
C VAL A 77 3.69 5.35 26.19
N LEU A 78 5.01 5.47 26.34
CA LEU A 78 5.80 4.85 27.40
C LEU A 78 6.21 5.92 28.40
N THR A 79 6.24 5.57 29.67
CA THR A 79 6.80 6.39 30.75
C THR A 79 7.95 5.65 31.40
N ALA A 80 9.03 6.35 31.66
CA ALA A 80 10.13 5.88 32.49
C ALA A 80 10.17 6.74 33.76
N VAL A 81 9.87 6.12 34.89
CA VAL A 81 9.77 6.75 36.21
C VAL A 81 11.09 6.59 36.94
N VAL A 82 11.65 7.69 37.46
CA VAL A 82 12.89 7.69 38.24
C VAL A 82 12.55 7.58 39.73
N GLU A 83 12.97 6.49 40.34
CA GLU A 83 12.82 6.24 41.78
C GLU A 83 14.18 6.37 42.46
N PRO A 84 14.37 7.34 43.37
CA PRO A 84 15.62 7.50 44.10
C PRO A 84 15.76 6.40 45.17
N ALA A 85 16.98 6.23 45.66
CA ALA A 85 17.27 5.49 46.88
C ALA A 85 16.64 6.19 48.09
N ASP A 86 16.45 5.43 49.18
CA ASP A 86 16.11 5.99 50.47
C ASP A 86 17.12 7.10 50.84
N ASP A 87 16.61 8.25 51.29
CA ASP A 87 17.38 9.44 51.71
C ASP A 87 18.15 10.23 50.63
N ALA A 88 18.19 9.79 49.36
CA ALA A 88 18.89 10.52 48.29
C ALA A 88 18.09 11.71 47.71
N GLY A 89 16.77 11.70 47.88
CA GLY A 89 15.88 12.83 47.60
C GLY A 89 15.92 13.36 46.17
N ARG A 90 15.67 14.68 46.02
CA ARG A 90 15.47 15.36 44.73
C ARG A 90 16.72 15.36 43.83
N GLU A 91 17.91 15.48 44.41
CA GLU A 91 19.16 15.59 43.64
C GLU A 91 19.38 14.36 42.75
N GLN A 92 19.20 13.16 43.32
CA GLN A 92 19.32 11.92 42.57
C GLN A 92 18.21 11.73 41.53
N GLN A 93 17.00 12.22 41.80
CA GLN A 93 15.91 12.19 40.83
C GLN A 93 16.20 13.07 39.60
N ILE A 94 16.71 14.30 39.81
CA ILE A 94 17.06 15.20 38.71
C ILE A 94 18.25 14.64 37.91
N ALA A 95 19.29 14.15 38.59
CA ALA A 95 20.42 13.52 37.91
C ALA A 95 19.98 12.28 37.09
N GLY A 96 19.05 11.49 37.63
CA GLY A 96 18.46 10.36 36.91
C GLY A 96 17.63 10.79 35.71
N LEU A 97 16.84 11.86 35.83
CA LEU A 97 16.04 12.42 34.73
C LEU A 97 16.94 12.95 33.60
N ASP A 98 18.02 13.65 33.95
CA ASP A 98 18.99 14.16 32.97
C ASP A 98 19.67 13.02 32.21
N ALA A 99 20.13 12.00 32.93
CA ALA A 99 20.74 10.81 32.33
C ALA A 99 19.76 10.05 31.43
N LEU A 100 18.50 9.94 31.85
CA LEU A 100 17.42 9.31 31.10
C LEU A 100 17.07 10.11 29.84
N GLY A 101 16.98 11.43 29.94
CA GLY A 101 16.77 12.30 28.78
C GLY A 101 17.87 12.14 27.74
N TYR A 102 19.14 12.12 28.18
CA TYR A 102 20.28 11.90 27.29
C TYR A 102 20.27 10.51 26.63
N ALA A 103 19.96 9.46 27.39
CA ALA A 103 19.91 8.09 26.86
C ALA A 103 18.73 7.88 25.89
N LEU A 104 17.59 8.54 26.12
CA LEU A 104 16.39 8.47 25.28
C LEU A 104 16.49 9.29 24.00
N ASP A 105 17.28 10.36 24.00
CA ASP A 105 17.53 11.20 22.82
C ASP A 105 18.67 10.65 21.93
N ASP A 106 19.34 9.56 22.34
CA ASP A 106 20.39 8.94 21.55
C ASP A 106 19.84 8.40 20.20
N PRO A 107 20.34 8.87 19.04
CA PRO A 107 19.88 8.40 17.72
C PRO A 107 20.13 6.89 17.50
N GLY A 108 21.06 6.29 18.25
CA GLY A 108 21.34 4.85 18.23
C GLY A 108 20.39 4.01 19.07
N LEU A 109 19.45 4.61 19.82
CA LEU A 109 18.52 3.86 20.68
C LEU A 109 17.52 3.05 19.85
N LEU A 110 16.88 3.66 18.84
CA LEU A 110 15.93 2.98 17.96
C LEU A 110 16.58 1.75 17.30
N LYS A 111 17.81 1.91 16.81
CA LYS A 111 18.57 0.80 16.20
C LYS A 111 18.95 -0.30 17.20
N ALA A 112 19.17 0.03 18.48
CA ALA A 112 19.45 -0.96 19.51
C ALA A 112 18.21 -1.78 19.91
N LEU A 113 17.01 -1.18 19.74
CA LEU A 113 15.72 -1.84 19.94
C LEU A 113 15.37 -2.79 18.79
N ASP A 114 15.92 -2.59 17.59
CA ASP A 114 15.80 -3.53 16.48
C ASP A 114 16.58 -4.81 16.80
N PRO A 115 15.88 -5.94 16.98
CA PRO A 115 16.52 -7.17 17.39
C PRO A 115 17.03 -7.95 16.17
N PRO A 116 18.02 -8.85 16.34
CA PRO A 116 18.61 -9.56 15.23
C PRO A 116 17.58 -10.43 14.49
N PRO A 117 17.72 -10.66 13.17
CA PRO A 117 16.68 -11.27 12.33
C PRO A 117 16.19 -12.67 12.77
N ALA A 118 17.01 -13.39 13.53
CA ALA A 118 16.70 -14.73 14.05
C ALA A 118 15.80 -14.72 15.30
N THR A 119 15.53 -13.54 15.88
CA THR A 119 14.69 -13.40 17.07
C THR A 119 13.28 -12.97 16.69
N ASP A 120 12.28 -13.40 17.48
CA ASP A 120 10.87 -13.04 17.33
C ASP A 120 10.46 -12.11 18.49
N PRO A 121 10.76 -10.80 18.39
CA PRO A 121 10.57 -9.86 19.50
C PRO A 121 9.12 -9.47 19.76
N GLY A 122 8.21 -9.74 18.83
CA GLY A 122 6.82 -9.31 18.93
C GLY A 122 6.58 -7.82 18.61
N PHE A 123 7.61 -7.07 18.21
CA PHE A 123 7.48 -5.68 17.78
C PHE A 123 8.61 -5.27 16.81
N GLN A 124 8.34 -4.22 16.03
CA GLN A 124 9.31 -3.46 15.25
C GLN A 124 8.89 -1.99 15.30
N LEU A 125 9.83 -1.11 15.63
CA LEU A 125 9.54 0.32 15.76
C LEU A 125 9.88 1.07 14.47
N ASP A 126 8.95 1.92 14.04
CA ASP A 126 9.17 2.90 12.97
C ASP A 126 9.78 4.19 13.55
N ARG A 127 9.37 4.56 14.78
CA ARG A 127 9.75 5.80 15.44
C ARG A 127 9.76 5.65 16.96
N LEU A 128 10.70 6.33 17.61
CA LEU A 128 10.79 6.46 19.05
C LEU A 128 11.28 7.89 19.36
N ASP A 129 10.49 8.69 20.07
CA ASP A 129 10.88 10.06 20.42
C ASP A 129 10.60 10.36 21.88
N LEU A 130 11.55 11.05 22.52
CA LEU A 130 11.33 11.69 23.80
C LEU A 130 10.36 12.87 23.62
N THR A 131 9.18 12.79 24.22
CA THR A 131 8.14 13.82 24.07
C THR A 131 8.01 14.72 25.30
N GLY A 132 8.57 14.34 26.43
CA GLY A 132 8.51 15.17 27.63
C GLY A 132 9.37 14.66 28.77
N LEU A 133 9.77 15.60 29.63
CA LEU A 133 10.43 15.35 30.91
C LEU A 133 9.63 16.12 31.97
N SER A 134 9.34 15.48 33.10
CA SER A 134 8.56 16.06 34.20
C SER A 134 9.28 15.83 35.53
N ALA A 135 9.50 16.91 36.27
CA ALA A 135 10.10 16.88 37.60
C ALA A 135 9.36 17.83 38.55
N PRO A 136 8.21 17.41 39.11
CA PRO A 136 7.43 18.24 40.02
C PRO A 136 8.27 18.75 41.20
N THR A 137 8.04 19.98 41.66
CA THR A 137 8.80 20.58 42.78
C THR A 137 8.41 19.98 44.12
N ASP A 138 7.13 19.64 44.28
CA ASP A 138 6.62 18.87 45.41
C ASP A 138 6.45 17.41 44.96
N PRO A 139 7.07 16.43 45.64
CA PRO A 139 6.87 15.01 45.33
C PRO A 139 5.41 14.55 45.48
N ALA A 140 4.56 15.29 46.20
CA ALA A 140 3.13 15.02 46.27
C ALA A 140 2.38 15.30 44.95
N ASP A 141 2.94 16.16 44.08
CA ASP A 141 2.34 16.52 42.78
C ASP A 141 2.57 15.44 41.70
N GLY A 142 3.46 14.47 41.96
CA GLY A 142 3.67 13.31 41.10
C GLY A 142 5.13 12.87 41.00
N PRO A 143 5.37 11.74 40.31
CA PRO A 143 6.71 11.20 40.13
C PRO A 143 7.54 12.00 39.12
N VAL A 144 8.87 11.84 39.21
CA VAL A 144 9.81 12.32 38.20
C VAL A 144 9.82 11.33 37.04
N THR A 145 9.49 11.80 35.83
CA THR A 145 9.23 10.93 34.68
C THR A 145 9.77 11.48 33.37
N ALA A 146 10.18 10.57 32.49
CA ALA A 146 10.38 10.83 31.07
C ALA A 146 9.27 10.12 30.26
N THR A 147 8.72 10.81 29.26
CA THR A 147 7.66 10.30 28.40
C THR A 147 8.17 10.11 26.98
N VAL A 148 7.93 8.93 26.42
CA VAL A 148 8.40 8.52 25.10
C VAL A 148 7.22 8.10 24.25
N ALA A 149 7.12 8.63 23.04
CA ALA A 149 6.19 8.16 22.03
C ALA A 149 6.87 7.12 21.14
N ALA A 150 6.22 5.96 20.99
CA ALA A 150 6.67 4.88 20.12
C ALA A 150 5.61 4.62 19.04
N LEU A 151 6.01 4.56 17.79
CA LEU A 151 5.16 4.13 16.67
C LEU A 151 5.77 2.89 16.05
N GLY A 152 4.97 1.85 15.86
CA GLY A 152 5.49 0.61 15.29
C GLY A 152 4.45 -0.43 14.94
N SER A 153 4.95 -1.56 14.48
CA SER A 153 4.20 -2.78 14.21
C SER A 153 4.39 -3.78 15.35
N PHE A 154 3.31 -4.39 15.80
CA PHE A 154 3.29 -5.30 16.94
C PHE A 154 2.60 -6.61 16.54
N TRP A 155 3.13 -7.74 17.01
CA TRP A 155 2.56 -9.06 16.73
C TRP A 155 2.75 -10.02 17.93
N PRO A 156 1.89 -11.03 18.08
CA PRO A 156 2.12 -12.08 19.07
C PRO A 156 3.40 -12.88 18.77
N THR A 157 4.27 -13.00 19.76
CA THR A 157 5.48 -13.82 19.68
C THR A 157 5.11 -15.30 19.58
N GLY A 158 5.95 -16.09 18.90
CA GLY A 158 5.78 -17.55 18.78
C GLY A 158 4.57 -18.01 17.96
N THR A 159 3.80 -17.08 17.38
CA THR A 159 2.61 -17.43 16.60
C THR A 159 2.97 -17.59 15.14
N THR A 160 2.69 -18.76 14.57
CA THR A 160 3.03 -19.06 13.17
C THR A 160 2.25 -18.14 12.23
N GLY A 161 2.95 -17.52 11.28
CA GLY A 161 2.31 -16.79 10.18
C GLY A 161 1.48 -17.72 9.30
N ALA A 162 0.50 -17.15 8.60
CA ALA A 162 -0.26 -17.85 7.59
C ALA A 162 0.12 -17.27 6.23
N SER A 163 0.56 -18.13 5.31
CA SER A 163 0.62 -17.75 3.91
C SER A 163 -0.78 -17.31 3.49
N GLY A 164 -0.94 -16.05 3.08
CA GLY A 164 -2.13 -15.64 2.36
C GLY A 164 -2.32 -16.51 1.11
N PRO A 165 -3.50 -16.50 0.49
CA PRO A 165 -3.68 -17.18 -0.79
C PRO A 165 -2.59 -16.69 -1.76
N GLN A 166 -1.91 -17.64 -2.43
CA GLN A 166 -0.89 -17.32 -3.41
C GLN A 166 -1.49 -16.37 -4.46
N VAL A 167 -0.88 -15.20 -4.64
CA VAL A 167 -1.27 -14.29 -5.72
C VAL A 167 -0.61 -14.81 -6.99
N VAL A 168 -1.33 -15.69 -7.69
CA VAL A 168 -0.83 -16.35 -8.91
C VAL A 168 -0.75 -15.38 -10.09
N GLU A 169 -1.54 -14.29 -10.07
CA GLU A 169 -1.68 -13.38 -11.21
C GLU A 169 -2.08 -11.96 -10.80
N ILE A 170 -1.42 -10.94 -11.37
CA ILE A 170 -1.84 -9.53 -11.33
C ILE A 170 -2.01 -9.05 -12.78
N ARG A 171 -3.20 -8.53 -13.10
CA ARG A 171 -3.53 -7.98 -14.42
C ARG A 171 -3.47 -6.45 -14.38
N VAL A 172 -2.48 -5.85 -15.02
CA VAL A 172 -2.43 -4.40 -15.24
C VAL A 172 -2.86 -4.11 -16.67
N ARG A 173 -3.98 -3.39 -16.83
CA ARG A 173 -4.46 -2.90 -18.13
C ARG A 173 -4.23 -1.40 -18.20
N ALA A 174 -3.13 -0.98 -18.81
CA ALA A 174 -2.89 0.42 -19.14
C ALA A 174 -2.76 0.53 -20.66
N GLY A 175 -3.60 1.36 -21.28
CA GLY A 175 -3.57 1.63 -22.72
C GLY A 175 -3.41 3.13 -22.96
N LEU A 176 -2.21 3.55 -23.38
CA LEU A 176 -2.00 4.81 -24.08
C LEU A 176 -1.40 4.44 -25.44
N ALA A 177 -2.27 4.13 -26.40
CA ALA A 177 -1.86 3.84 -27.77
C ALA A 177 -2.46 4.89 -28.70
N PRO A 178 -1.68 5.58 -29.54
CA PRO A 178 -2.23 6.32 -30.65
C PRO A 178 -2.88 5.31 -31.61
N VAL A 179 -4.19 5.42 -31.78
CA VAL A 179 -4.94 4.69 -32.81
C VAL A 179 -5.04 5.60 -34.03
N GLU A 180 -4.46 5.17 -35.14
CA GLU A 180 -4.60 5.81 -36.44
C GLU A 180 -5.70 5.09 -37.23
N LEU A 181 -6.64 5.86 -37.79
CA LEU A 181 -7.67 5.34 -38.67
C LEU A 181 -7.32 5.70 -40.12
N VAL A 182 -7.16 4.68 -40.96
CA VAL A 182 -6.96 4.85 -42.40
C VAL A 182 -8.29 4.55 -43.09
N LEU A 183 -8.90 5.61 -43.62
CA LEU A 183 -10.15 5.55 -44.38
C LEU A 183 -9.88 5.29 -45.88
N PRO A 184 -10.87 4.76 -46.63
CA PRO A 184 -10.80 4.75 -48.09
C PRO A 184 -10.56 6.15 -48.66
N PRO A 185 -9.91 6.26 -49.84
CA PRO A 185 -9.64 7.55 -50.47
C PRO A 185 -10.92 8.26 -50.93
N ASP A 186 -11.95 7.51 -51.31
CA ASP A 186 -13.24 8.05 -51.72
C ASP A 186 -14.17 8.24 -50.50
N PRO A 187 -14.91 9.36 -50.42
CA PRO A 187 -15.83 9.61 -49.33
C PRO A 187 -17.02 8.64 -49.38
N PHE A 188 -17.57 8.30 -48.21
CA PHE A 188 -18.79 7.51 -48.12
C PHE A 188 -20.00 8.33 -48.59
N THR A 189 -20.77 7.76 -49.52
CA THR A 189 -22.02 8.34 -50.02
C THR A 189 -23.21 7.51 -49.55
N ALA A 190 -24.36 8.15 -49.35
CA ALA A 190 -25.61 7.50 -49.00
C ALA A 190 -25.98 6.42 -50.04
N GLY A 191 -26.25 5.20 -49.58
CA GLY A 191 -26.50 4.01 -50.42
C GLY A 191 -25.28 3.55 -51.25
N GLY A 192 -24.11 4.13 -51.02
CA GLY A 192 -22.88 3.82 -51.74
C GLY A 192 -22.29 2.46 -51.40
N PRO A 193 -21.23 2.04 -52.12
CA PRO A 193 -20.56 0.78 -51.86
C PRO A 193 -19.92 0.75 -50.46
N ALA A 194 -19.79 -0.46 -49.90
CA ALA A 194 -19.08 -0.67 -48.65
C ALA A 194 -17.58 -0.37 -48.81
N GLY A 195 -16.95 0.23 -47.80
CA GLY A 195 -15.52 0.56 -47.80
C GLY A 195 -14.78 -0.10 -46.65
N THR A 196 -13.51 -0.44 -46.88
CA THR A 196 -12.64 -1.03 -45.86
C THR A 196 -11.98 0.07 -45.04
N ILE A 197 -12.16 0.01 -43.73
CA ILE A 197 -11.51 0.85 -42.75
C ILE A 197 -10.36 0.06 -42.14
N THR A 198 -9.15 0.61 -42.17
CA THR A 198 -7.98 -0.01 -41.55
C THR A 198 -7.59 0.75 -40.30
N LEU A 199 -7.46 0.02 -39.19
CA LEU A 199 -7.01 0.50 -37.90
C LEU A 199 -5.52 0.16 -37.76
N ARG A 200 -4.70 1.17 -37.46
CA ARG A 200 -3.31 0.97 -37.06
C ARG A 200 -3.17 1.35 -35.60
N VAL A 201 -2.65 0.43 -34.80
CA VAL A 201 -2.40 0.66 -33.38
C VAL A 201 -0.90 0.64 -33.14
N GLY A 202 -0.35 1.73 -32.58
CA GLY A 202 1.06 1.77 -32.16
C GLY A 202 1.33 0.71 -31.09
N GLY A 203 2.49 0.03 -31.17
CA GLY A 203 2.87 -1.17 -30.39
C GLY A 203 2.18 -1.29 -29.03
N VAL A 204 1.22 -2.22 -28.95
CA VAL A 204 0.37 -2.44 -27.78
C VAL A 204 0.86 -3.71 -27.10
N GLY A 205 1.31 -3.62 -25.85
CA GLY A 205 1.66 -4.79 -25.04
C GLY A 205 0.95 -4.74 -23.69
N THR A 206 0.33 -5.83 -23.29
CA THR A 206 -0.07 -6.05 -21.89
C THR A 206 1.14 -6.56 -21.12
N LEU A 207 1.54 -5.90 -20.04
CA LEU A 207 2.54 -6.46 -19.13
C LEU A 207 1.84 -7.42 -18.17
N ARG A 208 2.09 -8.72 -18.35
CA ARG A 208 1.63 -9.77 -17.45
C ARG A 208 2.76 -10.13 -16.49
N LEU A 209 2.58 -9.84 -15.21
CA LEU A 209 3.54 -10.22 -14.19
C LEU A 209 3.15 -11.61 -13.64
N ARG A 210 4.02 -12.61 -13.84
CA ARG A 210 3.91 -13.97 -13.27
C ARG A 210 5.16 -14.26 -12.42
N GLU A 211 5.12 -15.30 -11.59
CA GLU A 211 6.30 -15.82 -10.88
C GLU A 211 7.45 -16.18 -11.83
N THR A 212 7.14 -16.58 -13.07
CA THR A 212 8.13 -16.89 -14.11
C THR A 212 8.74 -15.66 -14.78
N GLY A 213 8.36 -14.45 -14.36
CA GLY A 213 8.81 -13.18 -14.91
C GLY A 213 7.72 -12.41 -15.69
N PRO A 214 8.01 -11.15 -16.07
CA PRO A 214 7.13 -10.38 -16.93
C PRO A 214 7.00 -11.05 -18.30
N ALA A 215 5.77 -11.31 -18.73
CA ALA A 215 5.44 -11.70 -20.09
C ALA A 215 4.66 -10.56 -20.75
N THR A 216 5.13 -10.10 -21.91
CA THR A 216 4.34 -9.21 -22.76
C THR A 216 3.35 -10.05 -23.56
N GLU A 217 2.07 -9.77 -23.41
CA GLU A 217 1.01 -10.40 -24.22
C GLU A 217 0.53 -9.36 -25.24
N ASP A 218 0.61 -9.68 -26.53
CA ASP A 218 0.13 -8.80 -27.59
C ASP A 218 -1.39 -8.64 -27.49
N PHE A 219 -1.88 -7.43 -27.74
CA PHE A 219 -3.32 -7.21 -27.86
C PHE A 219 -3.83 -7.93 -29.12
N GLY A 220 -4.50 -9.07 -28.94
CA GLY A 220 -4.95 -9.88 -30.06
C GLY A 220 -6.27 -9.43 -30.69
N LYS A 221 -7.11 -8.64 -30.01
CA LYS A 221 -8.48 -8.30 -30.48
C LYS A 221 -8.93 -6.89 -30.10
N LEU A 222 -9.61 -6.21 -31.03
CA LEU A 222 -10.35 -4.95 -30.81
C LEU A 222 -11.85 -5.19 -30.83
N ALA A 223 -12.59 -4.41 -30.05
CA ALA A 223 -14.05 -4.32 -30.11
C ALA A 223 -14.45 -3.01 -30.79
N LEU A 224 -15.20 -3.12 -31.89
CA LEU A 224 -15.62 -2.01 -32.73
C LEU A 224 -17.15 -1.88 -32.73
N ARG A 225 -17.66 -0.65 -32.69
CA ARG A 225 -19.10 -0.38 -32.84
C ARG A 225 -19.35 0.97 -33.49
N LEU A 226 -20.53 1.13 -34.07
CA LEU A 226 -21.02 2.41 -34.59
C LEU A 226 -22.00 3.03 -33.60
N VAL A 227 -21.82 4.31 -33.32
CA VAL A 227 -22.75 5.10 -32.52
C VAL A 227 -23.12 6.39 -33.25
N ALA A 228 -24.39 6.78 -33.19
CA ALA A 228 -24.85 8.09 -33.63
C ALA A 228 -24.76 9.12 -32.49
N ALA A 229 -25.15 10.37 -32.77
CA ALA A 229 -25.28 11.40 -31.75
C ALA A 229 -26.17 10.93 -30.59
N GLY A 230 -25.74 11.22 -29.35
CA GLY A 230 -26.46 10.81 -28.13
C GLY A 230 -26.33 9.33 -27.76
N GLY A 231 -25.38 8.59 -28.36
CA GLY A 231 -25.05 7.21 -27.95
C GLY A 231 -26.00 6.14 -28.48
N LYS A 232 -26.88 6.48 -29.43
CA LYS A 232 -27.75 5.53 -30.13
C LYS A 232 -26.93 4.67 -31.11
N PRO A 233 -27.43 3.50 -31.55
CA PRO A 233 -26.81 2.75 -32.63
C PRO A 233 -26.60 3.62 -33.87
N GLY A 234 -25.45 3.46 -34.54
CA GLY A 234 -25.19 4.11 -35.83
C GLY A 234 -26.18 3.67 -36.91
N ALA A 235 -26.33 4.49 -37.95
CA ALA A 235 -27.22 4.23 -39.07
C ALA A 235 -26.62 3.25 -40.09
N GLY A 236 -25.30 3.27 -40.27
CA GLY A 236 -24.57 2.31 -41.09
C GLY A 236 -24.34 0.97 -40.41
N ALA A 237 -23.68 0.05 -41.10
CA ALA A 237 -23.37 -1.29 -40.60
C ALA A 237 -21.87 -1.61 -40.67
N LEU A 238 -21.37 -2.35 -39.68
CA LEU A 238 -20.02 -2.92 -39.70
C LEU A 238 -20.06 -4.41 -40.00
N SER A 239 -19.14 -4.86 -40.86
CA SER A 239 -18.90 -6.27 -41.18
C SER A 239 -17.40 -6.60 -41.15
N GLY A 240 -17.06 -7.88 -41.06
CA GLY A 240 -15.69 -8.33 -40.75
C GLY A 240 -15.50 -8.70 -39.27
N GLY A 241 -14.47 -9.49 -38.96
CA GLY A 241 -14.27 -10.07 -37.62
C GLY A 241 -15.39 -11.03 -37.18
N THR A 242 -15.53 -11.29 -35.88
CA THR A 242 -16.64 -12.05 -35.28
C THR A 242 -17.66 -11.13 -34.61
N ALA A 243 -18.91 -11.58 -34.46
CA ALA A 243 -19.88 -10.83 -33.65
C ALA A 243 -19.46 -10.84 -32.17
N GLY A 244 -19.56 -9.69 -31.50
CA GLY A 244 -19.38 -9.59 -30.05
C GLY A 244 -20.63 -10.03 -29.28
N ALA A 245 -20.51 -10.11 -27.96
CA ALA A 245 -21.62 -10.47 -27.07
C ALA A 245 -22.73 -9.40 -27.03
N GLN A 246 -22.39 -8.14 -27.33
CA GLN A 246 -23.33 -7.02 -27.40
C GLN A 246 -23.81 -6.79 -28.85
N PRO A 247 -25.11 -6.51 -29.08
CA PRO A 247 -25.63 -6.19 -30.40
C PRO A 247 -24.86 -5.01 -31.04
N GLY A 248 -24.46 -5.16 -32.29
CA GLY A 248 -23.75 -4.13 -33.05
C GLY A 248 -22.24 -4.03 -32.77
N VAL A 249 -21.69 -4.88 -31.89
CA VAL A 249 -20.24 -4.97 -31.65
C VAL A 249 -19.60 -6.00 -32.59
N ARG A 250 -18.46 -5.64 -33.19
CA ARG A 250 -17.59 -6.54 -33.97
C ARG A 250 -16.26 -6.71 -33.26
N LEU A 251 -15.82 -7.94 -33.10
CA LEU A 251 -14.50 -8.29 -32.57
C LEU A 251 -13.56 -8.55 -33.74
N VAL A 252 -12.49 -7.78 -33.85
CA VAL A 252 -11.54 -7.87 -34.97
C VAL A 252 -10.15 -8.21 -34.44
N ASP A 253 -9.54 -9.25 -35.01
CA ASP A 253 -8.18 -9.64 -34.66
C ASP A 253 -7.17 -8.57 -35.10
N LEU A 254 -6.20 -8.30 -34.23
CA LEU A 254 -5.05 -7.47 -34.52
C LEU A 254 -3.89 -8.37 -34.96
N SER A 255 -3.40 -8.14 -36.18
CA SER A 255 -2.23 -8.84 -36.72
C SER A 255 -1.18 -7.82 -37.13
N GLY A 256 0.02 -7.88 -36.54
CA GLY A 256 1.10 -6.93 -36.82
C GLY A 256 0.74 -5.47 -36.54
N GLY A 257 -0.13 -5.21 -35.56
CA GLY A 257 -0.61 -3.87 -35.22
C GLY A 257 -1.68 -3.31 -36.17
N LEU A 258 -2.22 -4.15 -37.06
CA LEU A 258 -3.27 -3.77 -38.01
C LEU A 258 -4.54 -4.60 -37.79
N ALA A 259 -5.69 -3.95 -37.97
CA ALA A 259 -7.00 -4.57 -38.01
C ALA A 259 -7.82 -3.94 -39.13
N SER A 260 -8.70 -4.71 -39.77
CA SER A 260 -9.56 -4.22 -40.85
C SER A 260 -11.02 -4.58 -40.59
N VAL A 261 -11.90 -3.61 -40.84
CA VAL A 261 -13.35 -3.77 -40.76
C VAL A 261 -13.99 -3.11 -41.97
N THR A 262 -15.11 -3.63 -42.43
CA THR A 262 -15.86 -3.06 -43.55
C THR A 262 -17.04 -2.25 -43.03
N TYR A 263 -17.15 -1.01 -43.47
CA TYR A 263 -18.30 -0.13 -43.20
C TYR A 263 -19.21 -0.06 -44.42
N THR A 264 -20.49 -0.33 -44.22
CA THR A 264 -21.55 -0.18 -45.22
C THR A 264 -22.35 1.08 -44.89
N PRO A 265 -22.32 2.12 -45.75
CA PRO A 265 -23.09 3.34 -45.56
C PRO A 265 -24.61 3.06 -45.51
N PRO A 266 -25.38 3.80 -44.71
CA PRO A 266 -26.84 3.78 -44.75
C PRO A 266 -27.39 4.36 -46.05
N ALA A 267 -28.67 4.11 -46.32
CA ALA A 267 -29.37 4.60 -47.52
C ALA A 267 -29.55 6.13 -47.56
N ASP A 268 -29.56 6.78 -46.39
CA ASP A 268 -29.70 8.23 -46.23
C ASP A 268 -28.41 8.83 -45.65
N ALA A 269 -28.21 10.14 -45.84
CA ALA A 269 -27.08 10.86 -45.26
C ALA A 269 -27.07 10.75 -43.72
N ALA A 270 -25.91 10.45 -43.15
CA ALA A 270 -25.78 10.16 -41.73
C ALA A 270 -24.41 10.54 -41.17
N ARG A 271 -24.34 10.65 -39.84
CA ARG A 271 -23.11 10.84 -39.07
C ARG A 271 -22.97 9.72 -38.06
N ASP A 272 -22.11 8.77 -38.39
CA ASP A 272 -21.77 7.68 -37.50
C ASP A 272 -20.40 7.93 -36.86
N PHE A 273 -20.23 7.51 -35.61
CA PHE A 273 -18.95 7.48 -34.95
C PHE A 273 -18.50 6.02 -34.81
N LEU A 274 -17.37 5.69 -35.42
CA LEU A 274 -16.68 4.42 -35.17
C LEU A 274 -15.95 4.53 -33.83
N VAL A 275 -16.40 3.77 -32.84
CA VAL A 275 -15.76 3.66 -31.53
C VAL A 275 -14.88 2.43 -31.52
N VAL A 276 -13.61 2.63 -31.14
CA VAL A 276 -12.60 1.59 -31.02
C VAL A 276 -12.33 1.37 -29.54
N SER A 277 -12.55 0.15 -29.07
CA SER A 277 -12.33 -0.24 -27.68
C SER A 277 -11.50 -1.51 -27.58
N LEU A 278 -10.94 -1.75 -26.40
CA LEU A 278 -10.40 -3.05 -26.04
C LEU A 278 -11.52 -4.07 -25.88
N ALA A 279 -11.34 -5.26 -26.47
CA ALA A 279 -12.22 -6.39 -26.23
C ALA A 279 -12.11 -6.84 -24.76
N ASP A 280 -13.24 -7.04 -24.09
CA ASP A 280 -13.25 -7.69 -22.78
C ASP A 280 -13.14 -9.23 -22.91
N ALA A 281 -13.05 -9.92 -21.76
CA ALA A 281 -12.90 -11.38 -21.74
C ALA A 281 -14.17 -12.13 -22.17
N ASP A 282 -15.32 -11.46 -22.13
CA ASP A 282 -16.64 -12.01 -22.44
C ASP A 282 -17.09 -11.62 -23.87
N GLY A 283 -16.23 -10.97 -24.65
CA GLY A 283 -16.49 -10.57 -26.04
C GLY A 283 -17.29 -9.28 -26.20
N GLY A 284 -17.34 -8.42 -25.18
CA GLY A 284 -17.93 -7.08 -25.19
C GLY A 284 -16.90 -5.94 -25.32
N THR A 285 -17.32 -4.74 -24.92
CA THR A 285 -16.50 -3.52 -24.96
C THR A 285 -15.98 -3.16 -23.57
N SER A 286 -14.70 -2.78 -23.48
CA SER A 286 -14.11 -2.29 -22.22
C SER A 286 -13.65 -0.82 -22.35
N THR A 287 -12.35 -0.56 -22.30
CA THR A 287 -11.78 0.79 -22.39
C THR A 287 -11.84 1.30 -23.83
N GLU A 288 -12.44 2.47 -24.04
CA GLU A 288 -12.38 3.20 -25.30
C GLU A 288 -10.95 3.69 -25.56
N LEU A 289 -10.40 3.31 -26.70
CA LEU A 289 -9.09 3.76 -27.19
C LEU A 289 -9.22 5.02 -28.04
N GLY A 290 -10.33 5.16 -28.77
CA GLY A 290 -10.60 6.32 -29.59
C GLY A 290 -11.92 6.24 -30.36
N ARG A 291 -12.27 7.35 -31.01
CA ARG A 291 -13.45 7.47 -31.85
C ARG A 291 -13.15 8.29 -33.10
N ALA A 292 -13.80 7.96 -34.21
CA ALA A 292 -13.67 8.67 -35.46
C ALA A 292 -15.03 8.92 -36.11
N LEU A 293 -15.21 10.07 -36.74
CA LEU A 293 -16.41 10.41 -37.49
C LEU A 293 -16.36 9.75 -38.88
N LEU A 294 -17.42 9.01 -39.20
CA LEU A 294 -17.75 8.54 -40.54
C LEU A 294 -18.90 9.40 -41.06
N GLU A 295 -18.58 10.40 -41.88
CA GLU A 295 -19.57 11.25 -42.52
C GLU A 295 -20.04 10.61 -43.84
N VAL A 296 -21.35 10.42 -43.97
CA VAL A 296 -22.00 9.88 -45.17
C VAL A 296 -22.78 11.01 -45.83
N ARG A 297 -22.42 11.33 -47.07
CA ARG A 297 -22.99 12.45 -47.83
C ARG A 297 -24.02 12.03 -48.85
#